data_AF-A0A9W6J7B7-F1
#
_entry.id   AF-A0A9W6J7B7-F1
#
_cell.length_a   1.000
_cell.length_b   1.000
_cell.length_c   1.000
_cell.angle_alpha   90.00
_cell.angle_beta   90.00
_cell.angle_gamma   90.00
#
_symmetry.space_group_name_H-M   'P 1'
#
loop_
_entity.id
_entity.type
_entity.pdbx_description
1 polymer ?
#
loop_
_entity_poly.entity_id
_entity_poly.type
_entity_poly.pdbx_seq_one_letter_code
_entity_poly.pdbx_strand_id
1 'polypeptide(L)'
;MKKVVPNGKVVKALREQLERLSTQKEMANEIGVSVRMLRMIENENAPITVTTADRLAKALQVHRERIILVSEPLEMAPTGSAPDVFSALMEDEDRLIPRNDYDIARATTDEGALYTEAARSHDVACIIETTLDEETGAYAQELFDILVGLSWSQRDILVDIPPATEIAVRRRIRQLIVLLKGNDIWIYQTSVLRRLPERYTVAPADEPCTYQSRQVVALGPPGEYGETTMRVPIDHGQPFILPAWRKLRKGDNEGLATPP
;
A
#
# COMPACT_ATOMS: atom_id res chain seq x y z
N MET A 1 19.55 -5.17 21.27
CA MET A 1 18.77 -6.41 21.02
C MET A 1 17.34 -6.17 21.49
N LYS A 2 16.34 -6.28 20.60
CA LYS A 2 14.93 -6.07 20.96
C LYS A 2 14.47 -7.22 21.89
N LYS A 3 13.84 -6.88 23.01
CA LYS A 3 13.26 -7.83 23.96
C LYS A 3 11.73 -7.81 23.83
N VAL A 4 11.11 -8.96 23.92
CA VAL A 4 9.66 -9.16 23.76
C VAL A 4 9.13 -9.89 24.99
N VAL A 5 7.93 -9.51 25.44
CA VAL A 5 7.27 -10.10 26.61
C VAL A 5 6.31 -11.19 26.15
N PRO A 6 6.57 -12.48 26.44
CA PRO A 6 5.67 -13.57 26.11
C PRO A 6 4.54 -13.71 27.14
N ASN A 7 3.37 -14.20 26.70
CA ASN A 7 2.26 -14.61 27.55
C ASN A 7 2.54 -16.00 28.14
N GLY A 8 3.10 -16.03 29.34
CA GLY A 8 3.49 -17.26 30.03
C GLY A 8 2.36 -18.26 30.22
N LYS A 9 1.12 -17.78 30.45
CA LYS A 9 -0.06 -18.64 30.63
C LYS A 9 -0.42 -19.38 29.34
N VAL A 10 -0.35 -18.70 28.20
CA VAL A 10 -0.63 -19.29 26.88
C VAL A 10 0.50 -20.26 26.49
N VAL A 11 1.76 -19.91 26.74
CA VAL A 11 2.91 -20.79 26.51
C VAL A 11 2.77 -22.10 27.31
N LYS A 12 2.38 -22.00 28.58
CA LYS A 12 2.17 -23.17 29.44
C LYS A 12 1.04 -24.06 28.94
N ALA A 13 -0.11 -23.48 28.59
CA ALA A 13 -1.26 -24.22 28.08
C ALA A 13 -0.95 -24.92 26.74
N LEU A 14 -0.26 -24.24 25.82
CA LEU A 14 0.15 -24.81 24.55
C LEU A 14 1.17 -25.94 24.73
N ARG A 15 2.12 -25.79 25.66
CA ARG A 15 3.07 -26.87 25.98
C ARG A 15 2.37 -28.12 26.51
N GLU A 16 1.42 -27.95 27.44
CA GLU A 16 0.69 -29.07 28.06
C GLU A 16 -0.21 -29.82 27.06
N GLN A 17 -0.59 -29.18 25.95
CA GLN A 17 -1.40 -29.77 24.88
C GLN A 17 -0.59 -30.58 23.85
N LEU A 18 0.75 -30.52 23.88
CA LEU A 18 1.59 -31.25 22.92
C LEU A 18 1.83 -32.71 23.36
N GLU A 19 1.73 -33.65 22.42
CA GLU A 19 2.03 -35.07 22.66
C GLU A 19 3.54 -35.35 22.87
N ARG A 20 4.40 -34.46 22.38
CA ARG A 20 5.87 -34.47 22.57
C ARG A 20 6.32 -33.07 22.99
N LEU A 21 7.36 -32.96 23.83
CA LEU A 21 7.82 -31.70 24.45
C LEU A 21 6.88 -31.14 25.53
N SER A 22 6.02 -31.99 26.10
CA SER A 22 5.09 -31.59 27.17
C SER A 22 5.80 -31.23 28.47
N THR A 23 7.05 -31.65 28.68
CA THR A 23 7.80 -31.32 29.89
C THR A 23 8.63 -30.03 29.74
N GLN A 24 8.76 -29.26 30.82
CA GLN A 24 9.60 -28.05 30.83
C GLN A 24 11.07 -28.35 30.50
N LYS A 25 11.57 -29.56 30.79
CA LYS A 25 12.95 -29.96 30.50
C LYS A 25 13.19 -30.15 29.00
N GLU A 26 12.27 -30.83 28.33
CA GLU A 26 12.37 -31.09 26.89
C GLU A 26 12.14 -29.80 26.09
N MET A 27 11.13 -29.01 26.45
CA MET A 27 10.86 -27.73 25.81
C MET A 27 12.06 -26.77 25.94
N ALA A 28 12.63 -26.65 27.14
CA ALA A 28 13.79 -25.77 27.39
C ALA A 28 15.01 -26.15 26.53
N ASN A 29 15.25 -27.44 26.33
CA ASN A 29 16.32 -27.94 25.48
C ASN A 29 16.09 -27.58 24.00
N GLU A 30 14.87 -27.72 23.51
CA GLU A 30 14.49 -27.41 22.13
C GLU A 30 14.64 -25.91 21.81
N ILE A 31 14.22 -25.04 22.74
CA ILE A 31 14.33 -23.58 22.55
C ILE A 31 15.74 -23.02 22.84
N GLY A 32 16.63 -23.85 23.39
CA GLY A 32 18.01 -23.48 23.74
C GLY A 32 18.09 -22.53 24.93
N VAL A 33 17.27 -22.74 25.97
CA VAL A 33 17.22 -21.88 27.17
C VAL A 33 17.24 -22.75 28.44
N SER A 34 17.62 -22.20 29.59
CA SER A 34 17.59 -22.96 30.84
C SER A 34 16.16 -23.25 31.32
N VAL A 35 15.95 -24.38 31.99
CA VAL A 35 14.64 -24.75 32.59
C VAL A 35 14.14 -23.67 33.55
N ARG A 36 15.06 -23.02 34.28
CA ARG A 36 14.75 -21.88 35.16
C ARG A 36 14.19 -20.70 34.37
N MET A 37 14.77 -20.37 33.22
CA MET A 37 14.28 -19.30 32.36
C MET A 37 12.93 -19.64 31.74
N LEU A 38 12.70 -20.89 31.30
CA LEU A 38 11.37 -21.31 30.84
C LEU A 38 10.31 -21.19 31.95
N ARG A 39 10.66 -21.52 33.19
CA ARG A 39 9.76 -21.32 34.33
C ARG A 39 9.44 -19.85 34.60
N MET A 40 10.40 -18.93 34.41
CA MET A 40 10.17 -17.48 34.53
C MET A 40 9.34 -16.94 33.36
N ILE A 41 9.49 -17.51 32.16
CA ILE A 41 8.62 -17.21 31.01
C ILE A 41 7.18 -17.61 31.31
N GLU A 42 6.95 -18.85 31.78
CA GLU A 42 5.60 -19.39 32.01
C GLU A 42 4.88 -18.74 33.20
N ASN A 43 5.59 -18.40 34.28
CA ASN A 43 4.96 -17.90 35.51
C ASN A 43 5.04 -16.37 35.67
N GLU A 44 6.09 -15.72 35.17
CA GLU A 44 6.40 -14.32 35.44
C GLU A 44 6.41 -13.46 34.16
N ASN A 45 6.05 -14.02 33.00
CA ASN A 45 6.08 -13.35 31.69
C ASN A 45 7.45 -12.70 31.41
N ALA A 46 8.55 -13.39 31.75
CA ALA A 46 9.89 -12.82 31.65
C ALA A 46 10.23 -12.39 30.22
N PRO A 47 10.84 -11.19 30.02
CA PRO A 47 11.18 -10.69 28.69
C PRO A 47 12.29 -11.53 28.06
N ILE A 48 12.05 -12.00 26.83
CA ILE A 48 12.97 -12.82 26.04
C ILE A 48 13.45 -12.09 24.79
N THR A 49 14.56 -12.53 24.21
CA THR A 49 15.00 -12.01 22.92
C THR A 49 14.07 -12.51 21.80
N VAL A 50 13.94 -11.72 20.73
CA VAL A 50 13.14 -12.09 19.54
C VAL A 50 13.55 -13.47 18.99
N THR A 51 14.85 -13.75 18.96
CA THR A 51 15.40 -15.05 18.52
C THR A 51 14.91 -16.23 19.37
N THR A 52 14.69 -16.03 20.66
CA THR A 52 14.17 -17.07 21.57
C THR A 52 12.65 -17.18 21.43
N ALA A 53 11.96 -16.07 21.19
CA ALA A 53 10.52 -16.07 20.90
C ALA A 53 10.20 -16.82 19.60
N ASP A 54 11.01 -16.66 18.55
CA ASP A 54 10.83 -17.36 17.27
C ASP A 54 11.08 -18.87 17.41
N ARG A 55 12.09 -19.28 18.20
CA ARG A 55 12.34 -20.70 18.50
C ARG A 55 11.20 -21.31 19.31
N LEU A 56 10.67 -20.56 20.27
CA LEU A 56 9.55 -20.99 21.10
C LEU A 56 8.25 -21.11 20.29
N ALA A 57 7.98 -20.17 19.37
CA ALA A 57 6.88 -20.25 18.42
C ALA A 57 6.99 -21.47 17.51
N LYS A 58 8.20 -21.76 17.02
CA LYS A 58 8.49 -22.95 16.21
C LYS A 58 8.27 -24.25 16.97
N ALA A 59 8.74 -24.34 18.21
CA ALA A 59 8.58 -25.53 19.07
C ALA A 59 7.10 -25.79 19.43
N LEU A 60 6.32 -24.72 19.60
CA LEU A 60 4.89 -24.79 19.89
C LEU A 60 3.99 -24.90 18.64
N GLN A 61 4.57 -24.88 17.43
CA GLN A 61 3.85 -24.89 16.15
C GLN A 61 2.76 -23.82 16.02
N VAL A 62 2.97 -22.65 16.63
CA VAL A 62 2.03 -21.53 16.58
C VAL A 62 2.73 -20.27 16.07
N HIS A 63 1.95 -19.36 15.49
CA HIS A 63 2.47 -18.07 15.08
C HIS A 63 2.91 -17.24 16.29
N ARG A 64 4.04 -16.54 16.14
CA ARG A 64 4.66 -15.70 17.18
C ARG A 64 3.70 -14.72 17.85
N GLU A 65 2.74 -14.19 17.09
CA GLU A 65 1.74 -13.22 17.54
C GLU A 65 0.79 -13.79 18.60
N ARG A 66 0.58 -15.11 18.61
CA ARG A 66 -0.28 -15.78 19.59
C ARG A 66 0.39 -15.94 20.96
N ILE A 67 1.71 -15.79 21.02
CA ILE A 67 2.52 -15.98 22.22
C ILE A 67 2.95 -14.65 22.84
N ILE A 68 2.96 -13.56 22.08
CA ILE A 68 3.45 -12.25 22.56
C ILE A 68 2.31 -11.52 23.26
N LEU A 69 2.55 -11.04 24.49
CA LEU A 69 1.68 -10.03 25.10
C LEU A 69 1.92 -8.73 24.33
N VAL A 70 0.92 -8.29 23.56
CA VAL A 70 0.86 -6.90 23.10
C VAL A 70 0.76 -6.06 24.36
N SER A 71 1.90 -5.55 24.81
CA SER A 71 1.94 -4.58 25.89
C SER A 71 1.31 -3.32 25.31
N GLU A 72 0.11 -3.00 25.80
CA GLU A 72 -0.58 -1.75 25.54
C GLU A 72 0.43 -0.59 25.67
N PRO A 73 0.50 0.33 24.69
CA PRO A 73 1.28 1.54 24.89
C PRO A 73 0.63 2.36 25.99
N LEU A 74 1.45 2.72 26.98
CA LEU A 74 1.15 3.69 28.03
C LEU A 74 0.33 4.87 27.50
N GLU A 75 -0.78 5.13 28.20
CA GLU A 75 -1.60 6.32 28.07
C GLU A 75 -0.71 7.58 28.05
N MET A 76 -0.67 8.24 26.90
CA MET A 76 -0.43 9.67 26.82
C MET A 76 -1.68 10.31 26.20
N ALA A 77 -2.13 11.36 26.86
CA ALA A 77 -3.37 12.10 26.63
C ALA A 77 -3.55 12.59 25.17
N PRO A 78 -4.80 12.90 24.77
CA PRO A 78 -5.26 12.85 23.39
C PRO A 78 -4.95 14.14 22.64
N THR A 79 -4.28 14.03 21.50
CA THR A 79 -4.32 15.05 20.45
C THR A 79 -4.32 14.36 19.10
N GLY A 80 -5.43 14.51 18.37
CA GLY A 80 -5.52 14.19 16.95
C GLY A 80 -6.07 12.80 16.66
N SER A 81 -7.38 12.76 16.39
CA SER A 81 -8.09 11.63 15.80
C SER A 81 -7.39 11.11 14.54
N ALA A 82 -6.74 9.95 14.63
CA ALA A 82 -6.60 9.06 13.48
C ALA A 82 -7.90 8.23 13.41
N PRO A 83 -8.61 8.21 12.27
CA PRO A 83 -9.79 7.38 12.15
C PRO A 83 -9.38 5.91 12.18
N ASP A 84 -10.22 5.15 12.83
CA ASP A 84 -10.15 3.73 13.10
C ASP A 84 -10.20 2.92 11.78
N VAL A 85 -9.06 2.78 11.11
CA VAL A 85 -8.96 2.15 9.78
C VAL A 85 -9.42 0.68 9.81
N PHE A 86 -9.33 0.03 10.97
CA PHE A 86 -9.77 -1.36 11.15
C PHE A 86 -11.29 -1.52 11.32
N SER A 87 -11.97 -0.54 11.92
CA SER A 87 -13.44 -0.55 12.03
C SER A 87 -14.12 -0.18 10.71
N ALA A 88 -13.52 0.73 9.94
CA ALA A 88 -14.02 1.12 8.60
C ALA A 88 -13.96 -0.02 7.55
N LEU A 89 -13.14 -1.06 7.78
CA LEU A 89 -13.10 -2.25 6.92
C LEU A 89 -14.28 -3.21 7.15
N MET A 90 -15.05 -3.03 8.24
CA MET A 90 -16.17 -3.91 8.63
C MET A 90 -17.55 -3.28 8.38
N GLU A 91 -17.61 -1.99 8.07
CA GLU A 91 -18.83 -1.28 7.66
C GLU A 91 -19.05 -1.49 6.16
N ASP A 92 -19.76 -2.56 5.82
CA ASP A 92 -20.18 -2.88 4.45
C ASP A 92 -21.39 -2.01 4.05
N GLU A 93 -21.16 -0.70 4.03
CA GLU A 93 -22.12 0.32 3.65
C GLU A 93 -21.75 0.98 2.32
N ASP A 94 -22.74 1.60 1.68
CA ASP A 94 -22.49 2.36 0.45
C ASP A 94 -21.64 3.59 0.79
N ARG A 95 -20.48 3.72 0.14
CA ARG A 95 -19.54 4.81 0.41
C ARG A 95 -19.55 5.84 -0.70
N LEU A 96 -19.76 7.11 -0.35
CA LEU A 96 -19.56 8.22 -1.26
C LEU A 96 -18.05 8.46 -1.46
N ILE A 97 -17.57 8.24 -2.68
CA ILE A 97 -16.24 8.67 -3.12
C ILE A 97 -16.36 10.09 -3.66
N PRO A 98 -15.67 11.08 -3.06
CA PRO A 98 -15.72 12.46 -3.52
C PRO A 98 -14.98 12.60 -4.86
N ARG A 99 -15.21 13.73 -5.56
CA ARG A 99 -14.46 14.05 -6.77
C ARG A 99 -12.97 14.20 -6.48
N ASN A 100 -12.65 15.08 -5.54
CA ASN A 100 -11.28 15.34 -5.10
C ASN A 100 -11.02 14.49 -3.86
N ASP A 101 -10.04 13.60 -3.96
CA ASP A 101 -9.62 12.74 -2.86
C ASP A 101 -8.09 12.66 -2.83
N TYR A 102 -7.55 11.69 -2.12
CA TYR A 102 -6.15 11.35 -2.14
C TYR A 102 -5.93 9.88 -2.47
N ASP A 103 -4.77 9.58 -3.04
CA ASP A 103 -4.28 8.23 -3.21
C ASP A 103 -2.86 8.08 -2.66
N ILE A 104 -2.38 6.84 -2.58
CA ILE A 104 -1.04 6.51 -2.16
C ILE A 104 -0.20 6.19 -3.40
N ALA A 105 0.61 7.15 -3.83
CA ALA A 105 1.59 6.96 -4.88
C ALA A 105 2.83 6.24 -4.34
N ARG A 106 3.43 5.37 -5.16
CA ARG A 106 4.61 4.58 -4.79
C ARG A 106 5.84 5.10 -5.50
N ALA A 107 6.94 5.22 -4.76
CA ALA A 107 8.24 5.57 -5.31
C ALA A 107 8.63 4.55 -6.39
N THR A 108 9.06 5.04 -7.55
CA THR A 108 9.49 4.20 -8.66
C THR A 108 10.85 4.64 -9.17
N THR A 109 11.70 3.66 -9.45
CA THR A 109 12.94 3.83 -10.21
C THR A 109 12.90 3.07 -11.52
N ASP A 110 11.78 2.44 -11.83
CA ASP A 110 11.60 1.60 -13.01
C ASP A 110 11.09 2.47 -14.17
N GLU A 111 11.97 2.68 -15.16
CA GLU A 111 11.62 3.44 -16.36
C GLU A 111 10.58 2.72 -17.24
N GLY A 112 10.58 1.38 -17.23
CA GLY A 112 9.65 0.57 -17.99
C GLY A 112 8.24 0.65 -17.45
N ALA A 113 8.10 0.68 -16.12
CA ALA A 113 6.82 0.91 -15.46
C ALA A 113 6.25 2.30 -15.79
N LEU A 114 7.06 3.36 -15.65
CA LEU A 114 6.64 4.73 -15.99
C LEU A 114 6.21 4.86 -17.46
N TYR A 115 7.01 4.30 -18.38
CA TYR A 115 6.71 4.31 -19.81
C TYR A 115 5.41 3.57 -20.12
N THR A 116 5.25 2.37 -19.57
CA THR A 116 4.11 1.48 -19.86
C THR A 116 2.82 2.08 -19.31
N GLU A 117 2.86 2.64 -18.11
CA GLU A 117 1.69 3.26 -17.50
C GLU A 117 1.27 4.54 -18.23
N ALA A 118 2.24 5.37 -18.65
CA ALA A 118 1.96 6.55 -19.47
C ALA A 118 1.33 6.17 -20.82
N ALA A 119 1.90 5.17 -21.50
CA ALA A 119 1.42 4.71 -22.81
C ALA A 119 0.03 4.05 -22.77
N ARG A 120 -0.44 3.64 -21.59
CA ARG A 120 -1.77 3.05 -21.34
C ARG A 120 -2.76 4.04 -20.71
N SER A 121 -2.29 5.22 -20.33
CA SER A 121 -3.12 6.25 -19.73
C SER A 121 -3.66 7.20 -20.78
N HIS A 122 -4.87 7.71 -20.54
CA HIS A 122 -5.46 8.75 -21.38
C HIS A 122 -4.69 10.06 -21.22
N ASP A 123 -4.38 10.42 -19.98
CA ASP A 123 -3.61 11.60 -19.65
C ASP A 123 -2.64 11.35 -18.48
N VAL A 124 -1.74 12.31 -18.28
CA VAL A 124 -0.75 12.31 -17.20
C VAL A 124 -0.90 13.61 -16.43
N ALA A 125 -0.96 13.52 -15.09
CA ALA A 125 -0.94 14.68 -14.21
C ALA A 125 0.36 14.72 -13.40
N CYS A 126 0.94 15.91 -13.28
CA CYS A 126 2.12 16.16 -12.46
C CYS A 126 1.73 16.81 -11.14
N ILE A 127 2.31 16.34 -10.04
CA ILE A 127 2.18 16.93 -8.71
C ILE A 127 3.59 17.21 -8.20
N ILE A 128 3.82 18.41 -7.69
CA ILE A 128 5.14 18.84 -7.21
C ILE A 128 5.02 19.15 -5.72
N GLU A 129 5.53 18.25 -4.90
CA GLU A 129 5.55 18.33 -3.42
C GLU A 129 6.95 18.68 -2.88
N THR A 130 7.88 19.07 -3.75
CA THR A 130 9.25 19.46 -3.41
C THR A 130 9.66 20.74 -4.11
N THR A 131 10.69 21.41 -3.61
CA THR A 131 11.26 22.59 -4.26
C THR A 131 12.11 22.18 -5.45
N LEU A 132 11.85 22.79 -6.61
CA LEU A 132 12.65 22.62 -7.82
C LEU A 132 13.45 23.90 -8.07
N ASP A 133 14.73 23.74 -8.38
CA ASP A 133 15.57 24.80 -8.94
C ASP A 133 15.46 24.82 -10.48
N GLU A 134 16.22 25.70 -11.15
CA GLU A 134 16.17 25.83 -12.62
C GLU A 134 16.56 24.53 -13.33
N GLU A 135 17.57 23.82 -12.82
CA GLU A 135 18.11 22.61 -13.43
C GLU A 135 17.17 21.40 -13.21
N THR A 136 16.77 21.16 -11.96
CA THR A 136 15.83 20.08 -11.60
C THR A 136 14.44 20.33 -12.14
N GLY A 137 14.02 21.59 -12.24
CA GLY A 137 12.80 22.01 -12.94
C GLY A 137 12.82 21.64 -14.42
N ALA A 138 13.95 21.85 -15.11
CA ALA A 138 14.10 21.45 -16.50
C ALA A 138 14.04 19.92 -16.67
N TYR A 139 14.67 19.15 -15.77
CA TYR A 139 14.58 17.69 -15.80
C TYR A 139 13.16 17.17 -15.54
N ALA A 140 12.46 17.77 -14.57
CA ALA A 140 11.08 17.44 -14.23
C ALA A 140 10.14 17.74 -15.42
N GLN A 141 10.30 18.90 -16.05
CA GLN A 141 9.52 19.30 -17.21
C GLN A 141 9.75 18.35 -18.38
N GLU A 142 11.00 18.04 -18.72
CA GLU A 142 11.29 17.12 -19.83
C GLU A 142 10.73 15.72 -19.56
N LEU A 143 10.83 15.22 -18.33
CA LEU A 143 10.24 13.94 -17.95
C LEU A 143 8.72 13.97 -18.17
N PHE A 144 8.05 15.03 -17.71
CA PHE A 144 6.61 15.17 -17.86
C PHE A 144 6.20 15.28 -19.33
N ASP A 145 6.90 16.07 -20.14
CA ASP A 145 6.63 16.23 -21.58
C ASP A 145 6.75 14.90 -22.32
N ILE A 146 7.76 14.09 -21.97
CA ILE A 146 7.90 12.73 -22.51
C ILE A 146 6.70 11.86 -22.12
N LEU A 147 6.28 11.84 -20.85
CA LEU A 147 5.18 11.00 -20.40
C LEU A 147 3.84 11.45 -20.99
N VAL A 148 3.58 12.75 -21.08
CA VAL A 148 2.39 13.31 -21.72
C VAL A 148 2.36 12.96 -23.21
N GLY A 149 3.51 13.03 -23.90
CA GLY A 149 3.63 12.62 -25.31
C GLY A 149 3.35 11.14 -25.57
N LEU A 150 3.45 10.27 -24.55
CA LEU A 150 3.10 8.85 -24.65
C LEU A 150 1.61 8.57 -24.45
N SER A 151 0.90 9.47 -23.75
CA SER A 151 -0.51 9.32 -23.40
C SER A 151 -1.44 9.39 -24.60
N TRP A 152 -2.66 8.85 -24.47
CA TRP A 152 -3.63 8.82 -25.57
C TRP A 152 -4.19 10.19 -25.92
N SER A 153 -4.03 11.18 -25.03
CA SER A 153 -4.42 12.57 -25.31
C SER A 153 -3.58 13.23 -26.40
N GLN A 154 -2.33 12.78 -26.59
CA GLN A 154 -1.39 13.34 -27.58
C GLN A 154 -1.07 12.37 -28.71
N ARG A 155 -1.08 11.06 -28.43
CA ARG A 155 -0.68 10.02 -29.37
C ARG A 155 -1.90 9.34 -30.00
N ASP A 156 -1.79 9.01 -31.29
CA ASP A 156 -2.70 8.08 -31.94
C ASP A 156 -2.47 6.64 -31.43
N ILE A 157 -3.47 6.09 -30.75
CA ILE A 157 -3.44 4.75 -30.16
C ILE A 157 -3.37 3.64 -31.21
N LEU A 158 -3.74 3.92 -32.46
CA LEU A 158 -3.73 2.95 -33.56
C LEU A 158 -2.34 2.79 -34.17
N VAL A 159 -1.40 3.69 -33.83
CA VAL A 159 -0.05 3.67 -34.35
C VAL A 159 0.92 3.20 -33.26
N ASP A 160 1.53 2.05 -33.50
CA ASP A 160 2.57 1.52 -32.61
C ASP A 160 3.81 2.42 -32.61
N ILE A 161 4.43 2.54 -31.43
CA ILE A 161 5.68 3.26 -31.29
C ILE A 161 6.79 2.38 -31.89
N PRO A 162 7.59 2.88 -32.85
CA PRO A 162 8.69 2.11 -33.40
C PRO A 162 9.66 1.67 -32.29
N PRO A 163 10.19 0.42 -32.33
CA PRO A 163 11.07 -0.07 -31.26
C PRO A 163 12.31 0.80 -31.01
N ALA A 164 12.86 1.42 -32.05
CA ALA A 164 13.99 2.35 -31.92
C ALA A 164 13.62 3.60 -31.10
N THR A 165 12.40 4.13 -31.32
CA THR A 165 11.86 5.28 -30.58
C THR A 165 11.60 4.89 -29.13
N GLU A 166 10.99 3.74 -28.89
CA GLU A 166 10.77 3.23 -27.52
C GLU A 166 12.09 3.12 -26.74
N ILE A 167 13.12 2.51 -27.33
CA ILE A 167 14.43 2.36 -26.70
C ILE A 167 15.03 3.73 -26.36
N ALA A 168 14.92 4.70 -27.27
CA ALA A 168 15.44 6.05 -27.06
C ALA A 168 14.69 6.77 -25.92
N VAL A 169 13.36 6.69 -25.92
CA VAL A 169 12.50 7.29 -24.88
C VAL A 169 12.77 6.66 -23.53
N ARG A 170 12.75 5.34 -23.42
CA ARG A 170 13.03 4.62 -22.15
C ARG A 170 14.42 4.93 -21.62
N ARG A 171 15.43 5.00 -22.49
CA ARG A 171 16.78 5.45 -22.11
C ARG A 171 16.77 6.87 -21.55
N ARG A 172 16.01 7.78 -22.16
CA ARG A 172 15.93 9.17 -21.69
C ARG A 172 15.19 9.29 -20.35
N ILE A 173 14.07 8.59 -20.19
CA ILE A 173 13.35 8.51 -18.90
C ILE A 173 14.30 8.03 -17.81
N ARG A 174 15.07 6.96 -18.05
CA ARG A 174 16.06 6.46 -17.08
C ARG A 174 17.10 7.51 -16.69
N GLN A 175 17.61 8.28 -17.64
CA GLN A 175 18.56 9.37 -17.35
C GLN A 175 17.92 10.43 -16.46
N LEU A 176 16.70 10.84 -16.75
CA LEU A 176 15.97 11.85 -15.97
C LEU A 176 15.67 11.37 -14.55
N ILE A 177 15.28 10.09 -14.37
CA ILE A 177 15.12 9.46 -13.05
C ILE A 177 16.42 9.58 -12.25
N VAL A 178 17.56 9.27 -12.86
CA VAL A 178 18.87 9.33 -12.17
C VAL A 178 19.24 10.76 -11.80
N LEU A 179 19.02 11.73 -12.70
CA LEU A 179 19.31 13.14 -12.46
C LEU A 179 18.44 13.72 -11.33
N LEU A 180 17.13 13.46 -11.35
CA LEU A 180 16.21 13.91 -10.31
C LEU A 180 16.56 13.26 -8.96
N LYS A 181 16.79 11.95 -8.94
CA LYS A 181 17.16 11.23 -7.71
C LYS A 181 18.51 11.67 -7.15
N GLY A 182 19.46 12.04 -8.00
CA GLY A 182 20.76 12.60 -7.59
C GLY A 182 20.65 13.96 -6.89
N ASN A 183 19.53 14.66 -7.09
CA ASN A 183 19.19 15.93 -6.46
C ASN A 183 18.09 15.76 -5.38
N ASP A 184 18.01 14.58 -4.76
CA ASP A 184 17.04 14.26 -3.71
C ASP A 184 15.56 14.46 -4.13
N ILE A 185 15.25 14.30 -5.42
CA ILE A 185 13.87 14.33 -5.92
C ILE A 185 13.46 12.91 -6.31
N TRP A 186 12.49 12.36 -5.59
CA TRP A 186 11.94 11.05 -5.86
C TRP A 186 10.69 11.17 -6.73
N ILE A 187 10.53 10.19 -7.61
CA ILE A 187 9.36 10.07 -8.49
C ILE A 187 8.43 9.04 -7.87
N TYR A 188 7.21 9.47 -7.56
CA TYR A 188 6.13 8.63 -7.08
C TYR A 188 5.09 8.51 -8.19
N GLN A 189 4.50 7.32 -8.36
CA GLN A 189 3.44 7.11 -9.33
C GLN A 189 2.24 6.40 -8.73
N THR A 190 1.06 6.76 -9.22
CA THR A 190 -0.18 5.98 -9.11
C THR A 190 -1.00 6.14 -10.39
N SER A 191 -2.05 5.35 -10.54
CA SER A 191 -3.02 5.53 -11.62
C SER A 191 -4.44 5.54 -11.10
N VAL A 192 -5.24 6.44 -11.65
CA VAL A 192 -6.59 6.74 -11.18
C VAL A 192 -7.55 6.70 -12.36
N LEU A 193 -8.72 6.12 -12.14
CA LEU A 193 -9.81 6.17 -13.11
C LEU A 193 -10.67 7.41 -12.86
N ARG A 194 -10.80 8.25 -13.90
CA ARG A 194 -11.63 9.45 -13.91
C ARG A 194 -12.94 9.17 -14.62
N ARG A 195 -14.02 9.75 -14.10
CA ARG A 195 -15.36 9.75 -14.70
C ARG A 195 -15.61 11.12 -15.32
N LEU A 196 -16.05 11.14 -16.57
CA LEU A 196 -16.35 12.35 -17.32
C LEU A 196 -17.81 12.36 -17.80
N PRO A 197 -18.42 13.55 -18.01
CA PRO A 197 -17.84 14.90 -17.87
C PRO A 197 -17.62 15.32 -16.40
N GLU A 198 -16.73 16.27 -16.12
CA GLU A 198 -16.43 16.64 -14.72
C GLU A 198 -17.65 17.26 -13.99
N ARG A 199 -17.92 16.83 -12.75
CA ARG A 199 -19.05 17.30 -11.93
C ARG A 199 -18.70 17.34 -10.44
N TYR A 200 -19.34 18.24 -9.70
CA TYR A 200 -19.22 18.33 -8.24
C TYR A 200 -20.34 17.59 -7.50
N THR A 201 -21.37 17.14 -8.21
CA THR A 201 -22.52 16.41 -7.66
C THR A 201 -22.57 15.00 -8.24
N VAL A 202 -23.14 14.06 -7.48
CA VAL A 202 -23.32 12.67 -7.94
C VAL A 202 -24.22 12.66 -9.16
N ALA A 203 -23.77 12.00 -10.23
CA ALA A 203 -24.56 11.86 -11.45
C ALA A 203 -25.78 10.96 -11.21
N PRO A 204 -26.93 11.24 -11.84
CA PRO A 204 -28.05 10.31 -11.89
C PRO A 204 -27.63 8.95 -12.47
N ALA A 205 -28.25 7.86 -12.02
CA ALA A 205 -27.89 6.50 -12.44
C ALA A 205 -28.00 6.26 -13.95
N ASP A 206 -28.90 6.98 -14.62
CA ASP A 206 -29.21 6.82 -16.04
C ASP A 206 -28.35 7.71 -16.97
N GLU A 207 -27.46 8.54 -16.40
CA GLU A 207 -26.61 9.42 -17.19
C GLU A 207 -25.36 8.68 -17.68
N PRO A 208 -25.04 8.70 -18.99
CA PRO A 208 -23.84 8.07 -19.50
C PRO A 208 -22.59 8.78 -18.96
N CYS A 209 -21.64 8.00 -18.44
CA CYS A 209 -20.32 8.48 -18.08
C CYS A 209 -19.24 7.78 -18.91
N THR A 210 -18.18 8.52 -19.24
CA THR A 210 -16.98 7.96 -19.86
C THR A 210 -15.89 7.82 -18.82
N TYR A 211 -15.13 6.73 -18.91
CA TYR A 211 -14.02 6.46 -18.02
C TYR A 211 -12.71 6.75 -18.73
N GLN A 212 -11.83 7.51 -18.10
CA GLN A 212 -10.49 7.81 -18.59
C GLN A 212 -9.47 7.50 -17.51
N SER A 213 -8.44 6.71 -17.86
CA SER A 213 -7.30 6.45 -16.99
C SER A 213 -6.35 7.64 -16.97
N ARG A 214 -5.93 8.05 -15.78
CA ARG A 214 -4.92 9.08 -15.57
C ARG A 214 -3.74 8.48 -14.82
N GLN A 215 -2.55 8.65 -15.36
CA GLN A 215 -1.34 8.44 -14.57
C GLN A 215 -1.07 9.70 -13.75
N VAL A 216 -0.83 9.53 -12.46
CA VAL A 216 -0.41 10.61 -11.58
C VAL A 216 1.06 10.39 -11.25
N VAL A 217 1.89 11.37 -11.60
CA VAL A 217 3.33 11.39 -11.31
C VAL A 217 3.59 12.51 -10.33
N ALA A 218 4.06 12.16 -9.14
CA ALA A 218 4.41 13.13 -8.10
C ALA A 218 5.92 13.21 -7.91
N LEU A 219 6.45 14.42 -7.83
CA LEU A 219 7.83 14.73 -7.50
C LEU A 219 7.87 15.16 -6.04
N GLY A 220 8.57 14.39 -5.22
CA GLY A 220 8.59 14.58 -3.78
C GLY A 220 9.98 14.44 -3.18
N PRO A 221 10.18 14.88 -1.92
CA PRO A 221 11.39 14.58 -1.18
C PRO A 221 11.58 13.06 -1.02
N PRO A 222 12.80 12.62 -0.68
CA PRO A 222 13.06 11.21 -0.38
C PRO A 222 12.24 10.76 0.82
N GLY A 223 11.73 9.53 0.78
CA GLY A 223 11.02 8.98 1.93
C GLY A 223 11.94 8.82 3.14
N GLU A 224 11.47 9.25 4.32
CA GLU A 224 12.21 9.07 5.56
C GLU A 224 12.10 7.63 6.04
N TYR A 225 13.12 7.13 6.74
CA TYR A 225 13.07 5.82 7.43
C TYR A 225 12.65 4.61 6.57
N GLY A 226 12.89 4.66 5.25
CA GLY A 226 12.54 3.58 4.31
C GLY A 226 11.11 3.65 3.77
N GLU A 227 10.40 4.77 3.99
CA GLU A 227 9.12 5.03 3.33
C GLU A 227 9.29 5.09 1.82
N THR A 228 8.37 4.43 1.10
CA THR A 228 8.37 4.37 -0.38
C THR A 228 7.03 4.82 -0.94
N THR A 229 6.26 5.55 -0.13
CA THR A 229 4.90 5.97 -0.46
C THR A 229 4.70 7.44 -0.15
N MET A 230 3.88 8.10 -0.95
CA MET A 230 3.49 9.50 -0.78
C MET A 230 1.99 9.62 -0.98
N ARG A 231 1.33 10.40 -0.13
CA ARG A 231 -0.06 10.77 -0.31
C ARG A 231 -0.15 11.86 -1.37
N VAL A 232 -0.91 11.62 -2.44
CA VAL A 232 -1.06 12.55 -3.56
C VAL A 232 -2.52 12.93 -3.75
N PRO A 233 -2.84 14.21 -4.02
CA PRO A 233 -4.20 14.60 -4.38
C PRO A 233 -4.60 13.99 -5.73
N ILE A 234 -5.84 13.51 -5.82
CA ILE A 234 -6.41 12.91 -7.04
C ILE A 234 -7.76 13.54 -7.38
N ASP A 235 -8.11 13.52 -8.68
CA ASP A 235 -9.40 13.98 -9.19
C ASP A 235 -10.08 12.86 -9.97
N HIS A 236 -11.13 12.27 -9.38
CA HIS A 236 -11.99 11.27 -9.99
C HIS A 236 -12.92 11.83 -11.08
N GLY A 237 -12.94 13.15 -11.31
CA GLY A 237 -13.78 13.83 -12.29
C GLY A 237 -15.23 14.02 -11.83
N GLN A 238 -15.88 12.99 -11.29
CA GLN A 238 -17.20 13.06 -10.67
C GLN A 238 -17.22 12.27 -9.34
N PRO A 239 -17.97 12.71 -8.32
CA PRO A 239 -18.21 11.89 -7.15
C PRO A 239 -19.13 10.71 -7.50
N PHE A 240 -18.90 9.55 -6.89
CA PHE A 240 -19.70 8.35 -7.12
C PHE A 240 -19.90 7.53 -5.86
N ILE A 241 -20.95 6.72 -5.86
CA ILE A 241 -21.22 5.80 -4.75
C ILE A 241 -20.57 4.47 -5.08
N LEU A 242 -19.68 4.01 -4.20
CA LEU A 242 -19.17 2.65 -4.21
C LEU A 242 -20.16 1.78 -3.42
N PRO A 243 -20.90 0.87 -4.07
CA PRO A 243 -21.87 0.05 -3.39
C PRO A 243 -21.18 -0.93 -2.43
N ALA A 244 -21.87 -1.24 -1.32
CA ALA A 244 -21.48 -2.27 -0.39
C ALA A 244 -21.21 -3.61 -1.11
N TRP A 245 -20.18 -4.33 -0.69
CA TRP A 245 -19.77 -5.63 -1.23
C TRP A 245 -20.90 -6.67 -1.16
N ARG A 246 -21.74 -6.65 -0.12
CA ARG A 246 -22.95 -7.50 -0.05
C ARG A 246 -23.93 -7.26 -1.20
N LYS A 247 -24.11 -6.02 -1.65
CA LYS A 247 -25.05 -5.69 -2.74
C LYS A 247 -24.52 -6.18 -4.09
N LEU A 248 -23.21 -6.07 -4.31
CA LEU A 248 -22.53 -6.62 -5.49
C LEU A 248 -22.72 -8.14 -5.59
N ARG A 249 -22.53 -8.89 -4.50
CA ARG A 249 -22.71 -10.36 -4.49
C ARG A 249 -24.16 -10.81 -4.70
N LYS A 250 -25.14 -9.96 -4.40
CA LYS A 250 -26.56 -10.29 -4.56
C LYS A 250 -27.04 -10.06 -6.00
N GLY A 251 -26.52 -9.04 -6.69
CA GLY A 251 -26.80 -8.78 -8.10
C GLY A 251 -26.36 -9.91 -9.04
N ASP A 252 -25.24 -10.57 -8.74
CA ASP A 252 -24.75 -11.72 -9.54
C ASP A 252 -25.65 -12.97 -9.43
N ASN A 253 -26.39 -13.12 -8.32
CA ASN A 253 -27.29 -14.26 -8.10
C ASN A 253 -28.71 -14.04 -8.65
N GLU A 254 -29.14 -12.79 -8.85
CA GLU A 254 -30.48 -12.48 -9.39
C GLU A 254 -30.50 -12.48 -10.93
N GLY A 255 -29.34 -12.46 -11.60
CA GLY A 255 -29.22 -12.56 -13.08
C GLY A 255 -29.35 -13.97 -13.67
N LEU A 256 -29.53 -15.00 -12.85
CA LEU A 256 -29.59 -16.42 -13.26
C LEU A 256 -30.98 -17.07 -13.15
N ALA A 257 -32.04 -16.28 -12.90
CA ALA A 257 -33.42 -16.76 -12.99
C ALA A 257 -34.00 -16.45 -14.38
N THR A 258 -33.95 -17.44 -15.27
CA THR A 258 -34.66 -17.44 -16.56
C THR A 258 -36.17 -17.23 -16.38
N PRO A 259 -36.84 -16.45 -17.25
CA PRO A 259 -38.31 -16.37 -17.26
C PRO A 259 -38.93 -17.61 -17.93
N PRO A 260 -40.24 -17.87 -17.73
CA PRO A 260 -40.92 -19.08 -18.17
C PRO A 260 -41.03 -19.25 -19.69
#